data_AF-A0A652YX43-F1
#
_entry.id   AF-A0A652YX43-F1
#
_cell.length_a   1.000
_cell.length_b   1.000
_cell.length_c   1.000
_cell.angle_alpha   90.00
_cell.angle_beta   90.00
_cell.angle_gamma   90.00
#
_symmetry.space_group_name_H-M   'P 1'
#
loop_
_entity.id
_entity.type
_entity.pdbx_description
1 polymer ?
#
loop_
_entity_poly.entity_id
_entity_poly.type
_entity_poly.pdbx_seq_one_letter_code
_entity_poly.pdbx_strand_id
1 'polypeptide(L)'
;MISCGLAVVWALILFPLLDTGTPLAFILGMFGTLMIFGIAYGPCGALLPEMFQTRYRYTGAGLGYNLAGVLGGAVPPLIAAPLASAYGSMAIGIMLAILGVVSLVCTWALVETKDHAL
;
A
#
# COMPACT_ATOMS: atom_id res chain seq x y z
N MET A 1 3.76 5.51 8.69
CA MET A 1 2.78 5.12 9.73
C MET A 1 1.39 5.70 9.50
N ILE A 2 1.21 7.03 9.44
CA ILE A 2 -0.11 7.67 9.28
C ILE A 2 -0.83 7.23 7.99
N SER A 3 -0.11 7.14 6.87
CA SER A 3 -0.66 6.68 5.58
C SER A 3 -1.13 5.22 5.61
N CYS A 4 -0.40 4.32 6.26
CA CYS A 4 -0.78 2.91 6.39
C CYS A 4 -2.06 2.75 7.22
N GLY A 5 -2.19 3.49 8.32
CA GLY A 5 -3.40 3.49 9.14
C GLY A 5 -4.62 4.02 8.37
N LEU A 6 -4.45 5.13 7.65
CA LEU A 6 -5.48 5.69 6.77
C LEU A 6 -5.87 4.71 5.66
N ALA A 7 -4.90 4.00 5.06
CA ALA A 7 -5.16 3.02 4.01
C ALA A 7 -6.02 1.84 4.48
N VAL A 8 -5.81 1.34 5.71
CA VAL A 8 -6.61 0.25 6.29
C VAL A 8 -8.08 0.68 6.44
N VAL A 9 -8.31 1.84 7.03
CA VAL A 9 -9.67 2.37 7.22
C VAL A 9 -10.33 2.69 5.87
N TRP A 10 -9.57 3.30 4.95
CA TRP A 10 -10.06 3.66 3.64
C TRP A 10 -10.41 2.45 2.77
N ALA A 11 -9.62 1.38 2.82
CA ALA A 11 -9.90 0.14 2.09
C ALA A 11 -11.26 -0.47 2.46
N LEU A 12 -11.67 -0.36 3.72
CA LEU A 12 -12.98 -0.85 4.19
C LEU A 12 -14.14 0.07 3.78
N ILE A 13 -13.90 1.37 3.61
CA ILE A 13 -14.91 2.37 3.22
C ILE A 13 -15.08 2.44 1.70
N LEU A 14 -14.00 2.19 0.95
CA LEU A 14 -13.95 2.32 -0.51
C LEU A 14 -14.94 1.39 -1.21
N PHE A 15 -15.01 0.11 -0.84
CA PHE A 15 -15.88 -0.84 -1.53
C PHE A 15 -17.38 -0.56 -1.32
N PRO A 16 -17.86 -0.27 -0.10
CA PRO A 16 -19.23 0.22 0.10
C PRO A 16 -19.55 1.49 -0.70
N LEU A 17 -18.59 2.42 -0.78
CA LEU A 17 -18.76 3.65 -1.55
C LEU A 17 -18.83 3.37 -3.07
N LEU A 18 -18.04 2.43 -3.58
CA LEU A 18 -18.08 2.04 -4.98
C LEU A 18 -19.35 1.25 -5.34
N ASP A 19 -19.89 0.47 -4.40
CA ASP A 19 -21.12 -0.30 -4.59
C ASP A 19 -22.36 0.58 -4.78
N THR A 20 -22.31 1.85 -4.36
CA THR A 20 -23.36 2.84 -4.64
C THR A 20 -23.57 3.10 -6.14
N GLY A 21 -22.63 2.72 -7.01
CA GLY A 21 -22.77 2.74 -8.47
C GLY A 21 -22.88 4.14 -9.10
N THR A 22 -22.66 5.21 -8.35
CA THR A 22 -22.75 6.59 -8.86
C THR A 22 -21.40 7.11 -9.37
N PRO A 23 -21.37 7.93 -10.43
CA PRO A 23 -20.12 8.53 -10.94
C PRO A 23 -19.40 9.39 -9.89
N LEU A 24 -20.16 10.10 -9.04
CA LEU A 24 -19.61 10.93 -7.96
C LEU A 24 -18.89 10.09 -6.91
N ALA A 25 -19.46 8.96 -6.50
CA ALA A 25 -18.82 8.04 -5.56
C ALA A 25 -17.49 7.49 -6.11
N PHE A 26 -17.44 7.18 -7.42
CA PHE A 26 -16.21 6.73 -8.07
C PHE A 26 -15.12 7.83 -8.06
N ILE A 27 -15.48 9.07 -8.40
CA ILE A 27 -14.55 10.20 -8.40
C ILE A 27 -13.99 10.45 -7.00
N LEU A 28 -14.84 10.48 -5.97
CA LEU A 28 -14.42 10.66 -4.57
C LEU A 28 -13.55 9.50 -4.10
N GLY A 29 -13.91 8.27 -4.46
CA GLY A 29 -13.13 7.06 -4.17
C GLY A 29 -11.72 7.11 -4.78
N MET A 30 -11.61 7.46 -6.07
CA MET A 30 -10.32 7.64 -6.73
C MET A 30 -9.51 8.78 -6.10
N PHE A 31 -10.13 9.92 -5.83
CA PHE A 31 -9.44 11.07 -5.26
C PHE A 31 -8.83 10.74 -3.89
N GLY A 32 -9.61 10.14 -2.98
CA GLY A 32 -9.11 9.72 -1.68
C GLY A 32 -8.01 8.66 -1.77
N THR A 33 -8.16 7.70 -2.69
CA THR A 33 -7.15 6.65 -2.90
C THR A 33 -5.83 7.22 -3.41
N LEU A 34 -5.88 8.14 -4.39
CA LEU A 34 -4.69 8.80 -4.93
C LEU A 34 -4.03 9.73 -3.91
N MET A 35 -4.82 10.39 -3.07
CA MET A 35 -4.29 11.22 -1.98
C MET A 35 -3.52 10.37 -0.95
N ILE A 36 -4.10 9.25 -0.50
CA ILE A 36 -3.44 8.32 0.43
C ILE A 36 -2.19 7.72 -0.21
N PHE A 37 -2.26 7.35 -1.49
CA PHE A 37 -1.12 6.86 -2.26
C PHE A 37 0.00 7.90 -2.30
N GLY A 38 -0.30 9.17 -2.59
CA GLY A 38 0.70 10.24 -2.59
C GLY A 38 1.41 10.42 -1.26
N ILE A 39 0.67 10.37 -0.15
CA ILE A 39 1.24 10.48 1.21
C ILE A 39 2.13 9.28 1.54
N ALA A 40 1.76 8.07 1.12
CA ALA A 40 2.60 6.88 1.30
C ALA A 40 3.85 6.90 0.41
N TYR A 41 3.68 7.30 -0.85
CA TYR A 41 4.71 7.16 -1.88
C TYR A 41 5.80 8.25 -1.79
N GLY A 42 5.44 9.45 -1.30
CA GLY A 42 6.38 10.56 -1.09
C GLY A 42 7.62 10.19 -0.26
N PRO A 43 7.46 9.70 0.98
CA PRO A 43 8.60 9.31 1.81
C PRO A 43 9.28 8.01 1.35
N CYS A 44 8.57 7.10 0.68
CA CYS A 44 9.14 5.84 0.18
C CYS A 44 10.34 6.06 -0.75
N GLY A 45 10.33 7.10 -1.59
CA GLY A 45 11.43 7.39 -2.52
C GLY A 45 12.75 7.78 -1.84
N ALA A 46 12.68 8.44 -0.67
CA ALA A 46 13.87 8.87 0.08
C ALA A 46 14.35 7.78 1.06
N LEU A 47 13.42 7.11 1.75
CA LEU A 47 13.73 6.10 2.76
C LEU A 47 14.31 4.82 2.15
N LEU A 48 13.83 4.39 0.98
CA LEU A 48 14.27 3.15 0.35
C LEU A 48 15.79 3.08 0.11
N PRO A 49 16.44 4.08 -0.53
CA PRO A 49 17.89 4.08 -0.69
C PRO A 49 18.65 4.30 0.64
N GLU A 50 18.04 4.95 1.61
CA GLU A 50 18.65 5.22 2.92
C GLU A 50 18.85 3.93 3.74
N MET A 51 17.97 2.93 3.58
CA MET A 51 18.09 1.61 4.22
C MET A 51 19.27 0.76 3.74
N PHE A 52 19.94 1.13 2.63
CA PHE A 52 21.06 0.37 2.07
C PHE A 52 22.38 1.14 2.23
N GLN A 53 23.47 0.40 2.52
CA GLN A 53 24.81 0.97 2.60
C GLN A 53 25.21 1.65 1.29
N THR A 54 25.99 2.73 1.38
CA THR A 54 26.36 3.62 0.25
C THR A 54 26.90 2.88 -0.97
N ARG A 55 27.66 1.79 -0.78
CA ARG A 55 28.22 0.97 -1.85
C ARG A 55 27.19 0.19 -2.68
N TYR A 56 26.02 -0.12 -2.12
CA TYR A 56 24.97 -0.93 -2.76
C TYR A 56 23.63 -0.22 -2.88
N ARG A 57 23.57 1.07 -2.51
CA ARG A 57 22.35 1.86 -2.42
C ARG A 57 21.48 1.81 -3.68
N TYR A 58 22.09 2.01 -4.85
CA TYR A 58 21.35 2.04 -6.12
C TYR A 58 20.85 0.64 -6.53
N THR A 59 21.71 -0.38 -6.46
CA THR A 59 21.37 -1.75 -6.84
C THR A 59 20.36 -2.38 -5.87
N GLY A 60 20.53 -2.15 -4.56
CA GLY A 60 19.63 -2.63 -3.51
C GLY A 60 18.25 -1.98 -3.57
N ALA A 61 18.19 -0.66 -3.71
CA ALA A 61 16.92 0.06 -3.88
C ALA A 61 16.21 -0.36 -5.18
N GLY A 62 16.95 -0.49 -6.29
CA GLY A 62 16.40 -0.94 -7.57
C GLY A 62 15.85 -2.36 -7.52
N LEU A 63 16.58 -3.31 -6.94
CA LEU A 63 16.10 -4.68 -6.76
C LEU A 63 14.85 -4.74 -5.87
N GLY A 64 14.87 -4.04 -4.73
CA GLY A 64 13.73 -3.96 -3.82
C GLY A 64 12.50 -3.39 -4.50
N TYR A 65 12.66 -2.30 -5.28
CA TYR A 65 11.56 -1.68 -6.01
C TYR A 65 10.99 -2.60 -7.10
N ASN A 66 11.85 -3.25 -7.89
CA ASN A 66 11.39 -4.19 -8.92
C ASN A 66 10.66 -5.40 -8.31
N LEU A 67 11.20 -5.97 -7.23
CA LEU A 67 10.57 -7.10 -6.56
C LEU A 67 9.24 -6.69 -5.92
N ALA A 68 9.18 -5.53 -5.28
CA ALA A 68 7.94 -4.95 -4.75
C ALA A 68 6.93 -4.68 -5.87
N GLY A 69 7.36 -4.21 -7.03
CA GLY A 69 6.50 -3.99 -8.20
C GLY A 69 5.91 -5.29 -8.75
N VAL A 70 6.72 -6.34 -8.89
CA VAL A 70 6.25 -7.66 -9.37
C VAL A 70 5.27 -8.27 -8.38
N LEU A 71 5.64 -8.33 -7.08
CA LEU A 71 4.80 -8.96 -6.07
C LEU A 71 3.56 -8.10 -5.76
N GLY A 72 3.74 -6.81 -5.52
CA GLY A 72 2.65 -5.88 -5.20
C GLY A 72 1.70 -5.62 -6.38
N GLY A 73 2.19 -5.72 -7.62
CA GLY A 73 1.36 -5.58 -8.81
C GLY A 73 0.60 -6.85 -9.18
N ALA A 74 1.21 -8.03 -9.04
CA ALA A 74 0.62 -9.28 -9.53
C ALA A 74 -0.23 -10.01 -8.47
N VAL A 75 0.20 -10.02 -7.20
CA VAL A 75 -0.43 -10.83 -6.16
C VAL A 75 -1.85 -10.35 -5.81
N PRO A 76 -2.11 -9.04 -5.62
CA PRO A 76 -3.46 -8.58 -5.27
C PRO A 76 -4.50 -8.87 -6.37
N PRO A 77 -4.28 -8.58 -7.67
CA PRO A 77 -5.26 -8.91 -8.71
C PRO A 77 -5.52 -10.41 -8.85
N LEU A 78 -4.49 -11.24 -8.69
CA LEU A 78 -4.58 -12.69 -8.82
C LEU A 78 -5.51 -13.30 -7.75
N ILE A 79 -5.50 -12.74 -6.55
CA ILE A 79 -6.34 -13.20 -5.43
C ILE A 79 -7.69 -12.46 -5.43
N ALA A 80 -7.72 -11.17 -5.79
CA ALA A 80 -8.94 -10.36 -5.77
C ALA A 80 -9.99 -10.89 -6.76
N ALA A 81 -9.59 -11.33 -7.95
CA ALA A 81 -10.53 -11.85 -8.96
C ALA A 81 -11.33 -13.08 -8.47
N PRO A 82 -10.71 -14.19 -8.00
CA PRO A 82 -11.45 -15.32 -7.46
C PRO A 82 -12.13 -15.03 -6.12
N LEU A 83 -11.60 -14.10 -5.32
CA LEU A 83 -12.21 -13.73 -4.04
C LEU A 83 -13.50 -12.92 -4.25
N ALA A 84 -13.50 -12.01 -5.21
CA ALA A 84 -14.66 -11.22 -5.60
C ALA A 84 -15.80 -12.09 -6.15
N SER A 85 -15.47 -13.10 -6.96
CA SER A 85 -16.48 -13.99 -7.54
C SER A 85 -17.14 -14.91 -6.50
N ALA A 86 -16.43 -15.28 -5.44
CA ALA A 86 -16.94 -16.15 -4.39
C ALA A 86 -17.62 -15.40 -3.22
N TYR A 87 -17.13 -14.22 -2.85
CA TYR A 87 -17.54 -13.52 -1.62
C TYR A 87 -17.97 -12.05 -1.81
N GLY A 88 -17.91 -11.52 -3.05
CA GLY A 88 -18.32 -10.15 -3.37
C GLY A 88 -17.27 -9.07 -3.07
N SER A 89 -17.67 -7.81 -3.29
CA SER A 89 -16.80 -6.63 -3.23
C SER A 89 -16.19 -6.37 -1.84
N MET A 90 -16.92 -6.69 -0.77
CA MET A 90 -16.47 -6.49 0.60
C MET A 90 -15.28 -7.39 0.99
N ALA A 91 -15.17 -8.57 0.39
CA ALA A 91 -14.03 -9.46 0.61
C ALA A 91 -12.72 -8.88 0.05
N ILE A 92 -12.79 -8.12 -1.04
CA ILE A 92 -11.64 -7.37 -1.58
C ILE A 92 -11.22 -6.28 -0.59
N GLY A 93 -12.18 -5.57 0.02
CA GLY A 93 -11.92 -4.59 1.07
C GLY A 93 -11.18 -5.16 2.28
N ILE A 94 -11.62 -6.32 2.76
CA ILE A 94 -10.96 -7.03 3.87
C ILE A 94 -9.54 -7.44 3.47
N MET A 95 -9.36 -7.97 2.26
CA MET A 95 -8.04 -8.35 1.76
C MET A 95 -7.09 -7.15 1.68
N LEU A 96 -7.53 -6.01 1.13
CA LEU A 96 -6.74 -4.78 1.11
C LEU A 96 -6.47 -4.24 2.52
N ALA A 97 -7.41 -4.37 3.45
CA ALA A 97 -7.21 -4.00 4.85
C ALA A 97 -6.12 -4.87 5.51
N ILE A 98 -6.11 -6.19 5.26
CA ILE A 98 -5.05 -7.10 5.73
C ILE A 98 -3.70 -6.68 5.16
N LEU A 99 -3.61 -6.39 3.85
CA LEU A 99 -2.38 -5.87 3.23
C LEU A 99 -1.94 -4.54 3.87
N GLY A 100 -2.88 -3.65 4.18
CA GLY A 100 -2.62 -2.39 4.89
C GLY A 100 -2.08 -2.62 6.31
N VAL A 101 -2.61 -3.60 7.05
CA VAL A 101 -2.11 -3.98 8.38
C VAL A 101 -0.70 -4.56 8.28
N VAL A 102 -0.43 -5.43 7.31
CA VAL A 102 0.93 -5.94 7.05
C VAL A 102 1.89 -4.80 6.75
N SER A 103 1.50 -3.84 5.92
CA SER A 103 2.30 -2.63 5.66
C SER A 103 2.53 -1.81 6.93
N LEU A 104 1.52 -1.67 7.80
CA LEU A 104 1.65 -0.98 9.07
C LEU A 104 2.62 -1.69 10.01
N VAL A 105 2.56 -3.02 10.11
CA VAL A 105 3.49 -3.83 10.91
C VAL A 105 4.91 -3.72 10.35
N CYS A 106 5.09 -3.81 9.03
CA CYS A 106 6.40 -3.66 8.40
C CYS A 106 6.98 -2.26 8.63
N THR A 107 6.17 -1.20 8.49
CA THR A 107 6.63 0.17 8.75
C THR A 107 6.87 0.46 10.22
N TRP A 108 6.21 -0.25 11.13
CA TRP A 108 6.50 -0.20 12.57
C TRP A 108 7.78 -0.97 12.93
N ALA A 109 8.06 -2.08 12.24
CA ALA A 109 9.29 -2.86 12.41
C ALA A 109 10.51 -2.19 11.74
N LEU A 110 10.30 -1.28 10.79
CA LEU A 110 11.33 -0.36 10.32
C LEU A 110 11.68 0.60 11.47
N VAL A 111 12.68 0.21 12.27
CA VAL A 111 13.28 1.06 13.29
C VAL A 111 13.83 2.31 12.62
N GLU A 112 13.42 3.47 13.13
CA GLU A 112 13.84 4.77 12.64
C GLU A 112 15.36 4.91 12.82
N THR A 113 16.10 5.02 11.71
CA THR A 113 17.58 5.02 11.68
C THR A 113 18.22 6.22 12.39
N LYS A 114 17.43 7.10 13.02
CA LYS A 114 17.91 8.28 13.75
C LYS A 114 18.79 7.90 14.95
N ASP A 115 18.60 6.70 15.53
CA ASP A 115 19.35 6.26 16.71
C ASP A 115 20.65 5.50 16.38
N HIS A 116 20.93 5.21 15.10
CA HIS A 116 22.20 4.60 14.68
C HIS A 116 22.86 5.46 13.60
N ALA A 117 23.56 6.49 14.07
CA ALA A 117 24.64 7.11 13.29
C ALA A 117 25.66 6.02 12.94
N LEU A 118 25.75 5.67 11.65
CA LEU A 118 26.87 4.90 11.11
C LEU A 118 28.11 5.80 10.98
#